data_AF-A0A969MHY7-F1
#
_entry.id   AF-A0A969MHY7-F1
#
_cell.length_a   1.000
_cell.length_b   1.000
_cell.length_c   1.000
_cell.angle_alpha   90.00
_cell.angle_beta   90.00
_cell.angle_gamma   90.00
#
_symmetry.space_group_name_H-M   'P 1'
#
loop_
_entity.id
_entity.type
_entity.pdbx_description
1 polymer ?
#
loop_
_entity_poly.entity_id
_entity_poly.type
_entity_poly.pdbx_seq_one_letter_code
_entity_poly.pdbx_strand_id
1 'polypeptide(L)' 'MSNQPKTSKYQIVSSMTPSELLSEGYANYDDFYDPCVEERKKEAAIDEEETRKNTKSQEYYDKHDIEF' A
#
# COMPACT_ATOMS: atom_id res chain seq x y z
N MET A 1 -29.58 33.39 4.99
CA MET A 1 -28.46 33.22 4.06
C MET A 1 -28.20 31.73 3.94
N SER A 2 -28.27 31.16 2.74
CA SER A 2 -27.96 29.75 2.52
C SER A 2 -26.46 29.55 2.72
N ASN A 3 -26.09 28.73 3.70
CA ASN A 3 -24.71 28.26 3.89
C ASN A 3 -24.36 27.29 2.76
N GLN A 4 -24.28 27.77 1.53
CA GLN A 4 -23.79 26.94 0.44
C GLN A 4 -22.28 26.74 0.63
N PRO A 5 -21.80 25.49 0.59
CA PRO A 5 -20.38 25.21 0.70
C PRO A 5 -19.64 25.93 -0.43
N LYS A 6 -18.62 26.72 -0.06
CA LYS A 6 -17.74 27.45 -1.00
C LYS A 6 -16.79 26.54 -1.79
N THR A 7 -16.73 25.26 -1.43
CA THR A 7 -15.82 24.27 -2.02
C THR A 7 -16.42 23.67 -3.29
N SER A 8 -15.64 23.65 -4.36
CA SER A 8 -16.05 23.01 -5.62
C SER A 8 -16.06 21.48 -5.47
N LYS A 9 -16.82 20.79 -6.32
CA LYS A 9 -16.84 19.31 -6.35
C LYS A 9 -15.43 18.72 -6.52
N TYR A 10 -14.57 19.37 -7.30
CA TYR A 10 -13.18 18.95 -7.48
C TYR A 10 -12.34 19.05 -6.21
N GLN A 11 -12.60 20.07 -5.38
CA GLN A 11 -11.91 20.21 -4.08
C GLN A 11 -12.33 19.11 -3.11
N ILE A 12 -13.58 18.68 -3.16
CA ILE A 12 -14.08 17.57 -2.35
C ILE A 12 -13.41 16.27 -2.80
N VAL A 13 -13.48 15.95 -4.10
CA VAL A 13 -12.89 14.74 -4.69
C VAL A 13 -11.37 14.69 -4.45
N SER A 14 -10.66 15.83 -4.50
CA SER A 14 -9.21 15.89 -4.26
C SER A 14 -8.79 15.58 -2.82
N SER A 15 -9.71 15.68 -1.86
CA SER A 15 -9.46 15.41 -0.44
C SER A 15 -9.89 14.01 0.00
N MET A 16 -10.51 13.24 -0.91
CA MET A 16 -11.03 11.90 -0.61
C MET A 16 -9.92 10.85 -0.71
N THR A 17 -10.00 9.88 0.18
CA THR A 17 -9.18 8.67 0.13
C THR A 17 -9.65 7.77 -1.02
N PRO A 18 -8.79 6.89 -1.55
CA PRO A 18 -9.17 5.95 -2.60
C PRO A 18 -10.42 5.11 -2.25
N SER A 19 -10.56 4.70 -0.99
CA SER A 19 -11.73 3.96 -0.50
C SER A 19 -13.03 4.76 -0.58
N GLU A 20 -13.00 6.06 -0.29
CA GLU A 20 -14.18 6.93 -0.37
C GLU A 20 -14.55 7.22 -1.82
N LEU A 21 -13.56 7.35 -2.71
CA LEU A 21 -13.79 7.47 -4.15
C LEU A 21 -14.49 6.23 -4.72
N LEU A 22 -14.10 5.05 -4.26
CA LEU A 22 -14.73 3.78 -4.63
C LEU A 22 -16.15 3.66 -4.06
N SER A 23 -16.37 4.00 -2.77
CA SER A 23 -17.69 3.82 -2.13
C SER A 23 -18.75 4.77 -2.67
N GLU A 24 -18.35 5.99 -3.04
CA GLU A 24 -19.24 7.02 -3.59
C GLU A 24 -19.38 6.90 -5.12
N GLY A 25 -18.70 5.93 -5.75
CA GLY A 25 -18.79 5.64 -7.19
C GLY A 25 -18.08 6.65 -8.09
N TYR A 26 -17.12 7.40 -7.56
CA TYR A 26 -16.28 8.34 -8.33
C TYR A 26 -15.10 7.66 -9.04
N ALA A 27 -14.75 6.43 -8.64
CA ALA A 27 -13.71 5.62 -9.26
C ALA A 27 -14.08 4.13 -9.22
N ASN A 28 -13.40 3.32 -10.04
CA ASN A 28 -13.47 1.86 -10.05
C ASN A 28 -12.14 1.26 -9.62
N TYR A 29 -12.15 -0.02 -9.21
CA TYR A 29 -10.92 -0.73 -8.83
C TYR A 29 -9.87 -0.76 -9.96
N ASP A 30 -10.32 -0.86 -11.21
CA ASP A 30 -9.44 -0.85 -12.38
C ASP A 30 -8.68 0.47 -12.54
N ASP A 31 -9.25 1.59 -12.05
CA ASP A 31 -8.59 2.91 -12.11
C ASP A 31 -7.35 2.98 -11.20
N PHE A 32 -7.24 2.06 -10.23
CA PHE A 32 -6.11 1.96 -9.31
C PHE A 32 -5.18 0.79 -9.64
N TYR A 33 -5.45 0.05 -10.72
CA TYR A 33 -4.64 -1.10 -11.12
C TYR A 33 -3.33 -0.64 -11.79
N ASP A 34 -2.20 -0.95 -11.16
CA ASP A 34 -0.87 -0.76 -11.74
C ASP A 34 -0.15 -2.11 -11.83
N PRO A 35 0.05 -2.66 -13.05
CA PRO A 35 0.78 -3.91 -13.26
C PRO A 35 2.16 -3.93 -12.58
N CYS A 36 2.86 -2.80 -12.56
CA CYS A 36 4.21 -2.70 -11.98
C CYS A 36 4.18 -2.76 -10.45
N VAL A 37 3.10 -2.30 -9.82
CA VAL A 37 2.92 -2.43 -8.36
C VAL A 37 2.59 -3.87 -8.01
N GLU A 38 1.74 -4.52 -8.80
CA GLU A 38 1.34 -5.91 -8.56
C GLU A 38 2.52 -6.89 -8.74
N GLU A 39 3.36 -6.70 -9.75
CA GLU A 39 4.59 -7.50 -9.91
C GLU A 39 5.55 -7.31 -8.71
N ARG A 40 5.76 -6.07 -8.24
CA ARG A 40 6.58 -5.82 -7.04
C ARG A 40 6.02 -6.47 -5.77
N LYS A 41 4.69 -6.52 -5.61
CA LYS A 41 4.07 -7.22 -4.48
C LYS A 41 4.32 -8.73 -4.55
N LYS A 42 4.29 -9.32 -5.75
CA LYS A 42 4.60 -10.74 -5.94
C LYS A 42 6.06 -11.03 -5.59
N GLU A 43 6.99 -10.20 -6.07
CA GLU A 43 8.41 -10.32 -5.73
C GLU A 43 8.64 -10.24 -4.22
N ALA A 44 8.04 -9.24 -3.55
CA ALA A 44 8.13 -9.09 -2.10
C ALA A 44 7.55 -10.30 -1.34
N ALA A 45 6.44 -10.88 -1.81
CA ALA A 45 5.85 -12.06 -1.21
C ALA A 45 6.73 -13.31 -1.38
N ILE A 46 7.42 -13.44 -2.51
CA ILE A 46 8.38 -14.53 -2.76
C ILE A 46 9.58 -14.39 -1.82
N ASP A 47 10.16 -13.19 -1.71
CA ASP A 47 11.27 -12.91 -0.78
C ASP A 47 10.88 -13.17 0.68
N GLU A 48 9.67 -12.77 1.09
CA GLU A 48 9.14 -13.05 2.43
C GLU A 48 8.98 -14.56 2.68
N GLU A 49 8.52 -15.30 1.67
CA GLU A 49 8.37 -16.75 1.79
C GLU A 49 9.74 -17.46 1.83
N GLU A 50 10.70 -17.02 1.03
CA GLU A 50 12.07 -17.55 1.03
C GLU A 50 12.79 -17.26 2.35
N THR A 51 12.69 -16.03 2.85
CA THR A 51 13.26 -15.66 4.17
C THR A 51 12.63 -16.47 5.29
N ARG A 52 11.31 -16.70 5.27
CA ARG A 52 10.64 -17.57 6.24
C ARG A 52 11.13 -19.03 6.16
N LYS A 53 11.27 -19.57 4.94
CA LYS A 53 11.74 -20.97 4.75
C LYS A 53 13.21 -21.15 5.10
N ASN A 54 14.02 -20.12 4.87
CA ASN A 54 15.45 -20.12 5.11
C ASN A 54 15.82 -19.29 6.36
N THR A 55 14.93 -19.29 7.36
CA THR A 55 15.18 -18.63 8.63
C THR A 55 16.38 -19.33 9.27
N LYS A 56 17.54 -18.67 9.25
CA LYS A 56 18.75 -19.17 9.91
C LYS A 56 18.49 -19.26 11.42
N SER A 57 19.10 -20.24 12.08
CA SER A 57 18.94 -20.43 13.52
C SER A 57 19.40 -19.19 14.29
N GLN A 58 18.86 -18.98 15.49
CA GLN A 58 19.29 -17.88 16.37
C GLN A 58 20.83 -17.89 16.58
N GLU A 59 21.42 -19.08 16.74
CA GLU A 59 22.87 -19.29 16.86
C GLU A 59 23.70 -18.77 15.66
N TYR A 60 23.12 -18.73 14.46
CA TYR A 60 23.79 -18.15 13.29
C TYR A 60 23.90 -16.62 13.41
N TYR A 61 22.84 -15.96 13.87
CA TYR A 61 22.82 -14.51 14.04
C TYR A 61 23.70 -14.11 15.23
N ASP A 62 23.62 -14.82 16.35
CA ASP A 62 24.45 -14.58 17.54
C ASP A 62 25.96 -14.69 17.24
N LYS A 63 26.36 -15.46 16.22
CA LYS A 63 27.76 -15.63 15.80
C LYS A 63 28.22 -14.55 14.80
N HIS A 64 27.30 -13.92 14.08
CA HIS A 64 27.59 -13.01 12.98
C HIS A 64 27.14 -11.56 13.22
N ASP A 65 26.43 -11.29 14.31
CA ASP A 65 26.25 -9.95 14.86
C ASP A 65 27.57 -9.48 15.48
N ILE A 66 28.35 -8.75 14.68
CA ILE A 66 29.44 -7.92 15.19
C ILE A 66 28.80 -6.59 15.55
N GLU A 67 28.73 -6.30 16.85
CA GLU A 67 28.28 -5.02 17.40
C GLU A 67 29.03 -3.86 16.72
N PHE A 68 28.28 -2.90 16.14
CA PHE A 68 28.78 -1.62 15.64
C PHE A 68 28.83 -0.56 16.74
#